data_AF-A0A921MCF8-F1
#
_entry.id   AF-A0A921MCF8-F1
#
_cell.length_a   1.000
_cell.length_b   1.000
_cell.length_c   1.000
_cell.angle_alpha   90.00
_cell.angle_beta   90.00
_cell.angle_gamma   90.00
#
_symmetry.space_group_name_H-M   'P 1'
#
loop_
_entity.id
_entity.type
_entity.pdbx_description
1 polymer ?
#
loop_
_entity_poly.entity_id
_entity_poly.type
_entity_poly.pdbx_seq_one_letter_code
_entity_poly.pdbx_strand_id
1 'polypeptide(L)'
;PRAARATPCAAAQVGRCHGPCAGQTEPEAYAQGLDPLRRLYDGEPQSFLAAARTRIGELAGQERYEAAGEARDAVTTVLATTARAHSRAALRAIAQLVAAERREDGGWDLAVVRWGRLAAAGTSPRGTDPRPAIDALVQTAEFVAPYDPLGPVTSDEETDTLHVWLSGGGVRLAEASAAWSAPVDGAEAARVRWAERTRPV
;
A
#
# COMPACT_ATOMS: atom_id res chain seq x y z
N PRO A 1 -18.04 21.68 -19.23
CA PRO A 1 -17.90 23.07 -18.73
C PRO A 1 -18.69 23.28 -17.42
N ARG A 2 -18.04 23.17 -16.26
CA ARG A 2 -18.68 23.44 -14.96
C ARG A 2 -18.41 24.88 -14.54
N ALA A 3 -19.47 25.62 -14.26
CA ALA A 3 -19.50 27.07 -14.15
C ALA A 3 -18.56 27.61 -13.05
N ALA A 4 -17.70 28.57 -13.44
CA ALA A 4 -16.89 29.43 -12.56
C ALA A 4 -17.73 30.42 -11.73
N ARG A 5 -18.79 29.93 -11.06
CA ARG A 5 -19.73 30.75 -10.26
C ARG A 5 -20.23 30.06 -8.98
N ALA A 6 -19.69 28.91 -8.59
CA ALA A 6 -20.10 28.29 -7.33
C ALA A 6 -19.57 29.10 -6.14
N THR A 7 -20.41 29.34 -5.13
CA THR A 7 -19.96 29.93 -3.87
C THR A 7 -18.90 29.03 -3.24
N PRO A 8 -17.78 29.58 -2.74
CA PRO A 8 -16.77 28.78 -2.03
C PRO A 8 -17.40 27.99 -0.89
N CYS A 9 -17.13 26.68 -0.85
CA CYS A 9 -17.57 25.84 0.26
C CYS A 9 -16.77 26.15 1.53
N ALA A 10 -17.24 25.65 2.67
CA ALA A 10 -16.57 25.85 3.97
C ALA A 10 -15.08 25.46 3.93
N ALA A 11 -14.72 24.36 3.27
CA ALA A 11 -13.32 23.94 3.14
C ALA A 11 -12.46 24.96 2.38
N ALA A 12 -13.00 25.58 1.32
CA ALA A 12 -12.31 26.63 0.59
C ALA A 12 -12.21 27.92 1.42
N GLN A 13 -13.27 28.29 2.14
CA GLN A 13 -13.29 29.47 3.01
C GLN A 13 -12.27 29.40 4.16
N VAL A 14 -12.01 28.21 4.70
CA VAL A 14 -11.02 27.98 5.76
C VAL A 14 -9.64 27.54 5.25
N GLY A 15 -9.41 27.62 3.93
CA GLY A 15 -8.10 27.34 3.32
C GLY A 15 -7.67 25.88 3.30
N ARG A 16 -8.60 24.92 3.49
CA ARG A 16 -8.33 23.47 3.37
C ARG A 16 -8.38 22.97 1.93
N CYS A 17 -8.99 23.75 1.04
CA CYS A 17 -9.03 23.51 -0.39
C CYS A 17 -8.80 24.85 -1.12
N HIS A 18 -8.15 24.81 -2.28
CA HIS A 18 -7.90 26.02 -3.09
C HIS A 18 -9.11 26.45 -3.95
N GLY A 19 -10.26 25.79 -3.79
CA GLY A 19 -11.55 26.20 -4.36
C GLY A 19 -11.63 26.26 -5.89
N PRO A 20 -11.14 25.26 -6.66
CA PRO A 20 -11.20 25.29 -8.13
C PRO A 20 -12.65 25.28 -8.66
N CYS A 21 -13.57 24.64 -7.94
CA CYS A 21 -14.98 24.64 -8.26
C CYS A 21 -15.65 26.01 -8.13
N ALA A 22 -15.10 26.88 -7.29
CA ALA A 22 -15.57 28.24 -7.04
C ALA A 22 -14.78 29.30 -7.81
N GLY A 23 -13.84 28.89 -8.69
CA GLY A 23 -13.00 29.80 -9.46
C GLY A 23 -11.92 30.53 -8.63
N GLN A 24 -11.64 30.10 -7.40
CA GLN A 24 -10.59 30.69 -6.57
C GLN A 24 -9.18 30.31 -7.05
N THR A 25 -9.06 29.17 -7.74
CA THR A 25 -7.84 28.70 -8.39
C THR A 25 -8.24 28.09 -9.73
N GLU A 26 -7.43 28.29 -10.76
CA GLU A 26 -7.65 27.64 -12.05
C GLU A 26 -7.61 26.11 -11.89
N PRO A 27 -8.57 25.35 -12.48
CA PRO A 27 -8.63 23.90 -12.31
C PRO A 27 -7.33 23.18 -12.69
N GLU A 28 -6.63 23.67 -13.71
CA GLU A 28 -5.35 23.13 -14.15
C GLU A 28 -4.25 23.35 -13.10
N ALA A 29 -4.15 24.56 -12.54
CA ALA A 29 -3.21 24.86 -11.47
C ALA A 29 -3.50 24.03 -10.21
N TYR A 30 -4.78 23.80 -9.88
CA TYR A 30 -5.17 22.91 -8.80
C TYR A 30 -4.74 21.46 -9.06
N ALA A 31 -4.98 20.96 -10.28
CA ALA A 31 -4.57 19.61 -10.66
C ALA A 31 -3.06 19.41 -10.61
N GLN A 32 -2.29 20.41 -11.04
CA GLN A 32 -0.82 20.43 -10.93
C GLN A 32 -0.35 20.45 -9.47
N GLY A 33 -1.04 21.18 -8.59
CA GLY A 33 -0.75 21.18 -7.15
C GLY A 33 -0.91 19.81 -6.48
N LEU A 34 -1.70 18.90 -7.08
CA LEU A 34 -1.88 17.53 -6.60
C LEU A 34 -0.82 16.55 -7.15
N ASP A 35 0.04 16.97 -8.08
CA ASP A 35 1.04 16.09 -8.70
C ASP A 35 1.92 15.34 -7.69
N PRO A 36 2.44 15.97 -6.61
CA PRO A 36 3.23 15.24 -5.62
C PRO A 36 2.47 14.10 -4.96
N LEU A 37 1.17 14.28 -4.73
CA LEU A 37 0.31 13.25 -4.12
C LEU A 37 0.01 12.12 -5.12
N ARG A 38 -0.22 12.45 -6.40
CA ARG A 38 -0.44 11.45 -7.45
C ARG A 38 0.80 10.58 -7.63
N ARG A 39 1.97 11.21 -7.75
CA ARG A 39 3.26 10.51 -7.86
C ARG A 39 3.54 9.62 -6.65
N LEU A 40 3.21 10.07 -5.43
CA LEU A 40 3.28 9.20 -4.24
C LEU A 40 2.45 7.93 -4.42
N TYR A 41 1.21 8.04 -4.89
CA TYR A 41 0.34 6.88 -5.13
C TYR A 41 0.82 6.00 -6.29
N ASP A 42 1.56 6.57 -7.24
CA ASP A 42 2.20 5.83 -8.33
C ASP A 42 3.55 5.19 -7.93
N GLY A 43 4.00 5.37 -6.68
CA GLY A 43 5.23 4.78 -6.15
C GLY A 43 6.46 5.69 -6.17
N GLU A 44 6.27 6.99 -6.39
CA GLU A 44 7.31 8.03 -6.41
C GLU A 44 7.11 9.07 -5.28
N PRO A 45 7.51 8.75 -4.03
CA PRO A 45 7.24 9.58 -2.85
C PRO A 45 8.12 10.84 -2.74
N GLN A 46 9.11 11.04 -3.62
CA GLN A 46 10.20 11.99 -3.43
C GLN A 46 9.71 13.45 -3.38
N SER A 47 8.83 13.83 -4.32
CA SER A 47 8.27 15.18 -4.40
C SER A 47 7.35 15.47 -3.21
N PHE A 48 6.51 14.51 -2.82
CA PHE A 48 5.66 14.61 -1.64
C PHE A 48 6.48 14.83 -0.36
N LEU A 49 7.52 14.01 -0.16
CA LEU A 49 8.40 14.14 1.00
C LEU A 49 9.18 15.46 1.01
N ALA A 50 9.60 15.96 -0.15
CA ALA A 50 10.26 17.26 -0.25
C ALA A 50 9.31 18.39 0.18
N ALA A 51 8.08 18.42 -0.34
CA ALA A 51 7.06 19.39 0.03
C ALA A 51 6.71 19.31 1.52
N ALA A 52 6.54 18.10 2.06
CA ALA A 52 6.25 17.88 3.47
C ALA A 52 7.38 18.40 4.39
N ARG A 53 8.64 18.14 4.04
CA ARG A 53 9.80 18.65 4.81
C ARG A 53 9.86 20.17 4.80
N THR A 54 9.67 20.80 3.65
CA THR A 54 9.62 22.27 3.55
C THR A 54 8.54 22.81 4.47
N ARG A 55 7.33 22.23 4.41
CA ARG A 55 6.20 22.67 5.24
C ARG A 55 6.46 22.53 6.74
N ILE A 56 7.02 21.41 7.17
CA ILE A 56 7.39 21.17 8.57
C ILE A 56 8.46 22.17 9.02
N GLY A 57 9.46 22.42 8.17
CA GLY A 57 10.52 23.39 8.44
C GLY A 57 10.00 24.83 8.57
N GLU A 58 9.07 25.25 7.72
CA GLU A 58 8.42 26.56 7.83
C GLU A 58 7.66 26.73 9.16
N LEU A 59 6.90 25.71 9.56
CA LEU A 59 6.15 25.73 10.82
C LEU A 59 7.10 25.79 12.02
N ALA A 60 8.16 24.98 12.00
CA ALA A 60 9.18 25.01 13.05
C ALA A 60 9.91 26.35 13.11
N GLY A 61 10.27 26.94 11.97
CA GLY A 61 10.90 28.27 11.89
C GLY A 61 10.01 29.41 12.35
N GLN A 62 8.68 29.21 12.38
CA GLN A 62 7.69 30.13 12.95
C GLN A 62 7.39 29.83 14.44
N GLU A 63 8.18 28.97 15.09
CA GLU A 63 7.97 28.49 16.47
C GLU A 63 6.62 27.76 16.69
N ARG A 64 5.99 27.29 15.61
CA ARG A 64 4.72 26.55 15.64
C ARG A 64 4.97 25.04 15.76
N TYR A 65 5.63 24.64 16.83
CA TYR A 65 6.11 23.26 17.01
C TYR A 65 5.01 22.21 17.05
N GLU A 66 3.85 22.52 17.65
CA GLU A 66 2.70 21.61 17.67
C GLU A 66 2.19 21.30 16.26
N ALA A 67 1.96 22.35 15.46
CA ALA A 67 1.53 22.20 14.08
C ALA A 67 2.57 21.48 13.21
N ALA A 68 3.87 21.69 13.48
CA ALA A 68 4.95 20.95 12.82
C ALA A 68 4.91 19.46 13.18
N GLY A 69 4.63 19.13 14.44
CA GLY A 69 4.43 17.76 14.93
C GLY A 69 3.22 17.09 14.27
N GLU A 70 2.08 17.77 14.22
CA GLU A 70 0.88 17.27 13.53
C GLU A 70 1.15 16.97 12.05
N ALA A 71 1.86 17.87 11.35
CA ALA A 71 2.24 17.66 9.96
C ALA A 71 3.18 16.45 9.79
N ARG A 72 4.14 16.26 10.70
CA ARG A 72 5.03 15.10 10.72
C ARG A 72 4.27 13.80 10.90
N ASP A 73 3.33 13.77 11.83
CA ASP A 73 2.54 12.57 12.15
C ASP A 73 1.55 12.23 11.03
N ALA A 74 1.01 13.25 10.35
CA ALA A 74 0.23 13.08 9.14
C ALA A 74 1.07 12.43 8.01
N VAL A 75 2.32 12.86 7.80
CA VAL A 75 3.23 12.23 6.82
C VAL A 75 3.48 10.77 7.17
N THR A 76 3.76 10.46 8.44
CA THR A 76 3.94 9.08 8.91
C THR A 76 2.73 8.22 8.57
N THR A 77 1.53 8.75 8.79
CA THR A 77 0.26 8.05 8.52
C THR A 77 0.07 7.83 7.02
N VAL A 78 0.28 8.86 6.19
CA VAL A 78 0.15 8.78 4.73
C VAL A 78 1.12 7.76 4.13
N LEU A 79 2.38 7.74 4.58
CA LEU A 79 3.36 6.77 4.10
C LEU A 79 2.97 5.34 4.51
N ALA A 80 2.51 5.15 5.75
CA ALA A 80 2.08 3.84 6.24
C ALA A 80 0.86 3.30 5.48
N THR A 81 -0.16 4.13 5.24
CA THR A 81 -1.35 3.71 4.50
C THR A 81 -1.04 3.46 3.03
N THR A 82 -0.21 4.30 2.40
CA THR A 82 0.21 4.14 1.01
C THR A 82 1.04 2.86 0.82
N ALA A 83 2.00 2.60 1.72
CA ALA A 83 2.80 1.38 1.65
C ALA A 83 1.94 0.11 1.74
N ARG A 84 0.96 0.07 2.66
CA ARG A 84 0.00 -1.04 2.75
C ARG A 84 -0.82 -1.18 1.47
N ALA A 85 -1.32 -0.08 0.91
CA ALA A 85 -2.06 -0.11 -0.34
C ALA A 85 -1.23 -0.67 -1.50
N HIS A 86 0.05 -0.28 -1.61
CA HIS A 86 0.98 -0.83 -2.60
C HIS A 86 1.25 -2.32 -2.40
N SER A 87 1.50 -2.77 -1.16
CA SER A 87 1.67 -4.19 -0.84
C SER A 87 0.45 -5.03 -1.23
N ARG A 88 -0.76 -4.54 -0.94
CA ARG A 88 -2.01 -5.20 -1.35
C ARG A 88 -2.15 -5.23 -2.86
N ALA A 89 -1.90 -4.10 -3.54
CA ALA A 89 -1.99 -4.02 -4.99
C ALA A 89 -1.03 -5.01 -5.68
N ALA A 90 0.20 -5.16 -5.15
CA ALA A 90 1.18 -6.11 -5.67
C ALA A 90 0.69 -7.57 -5.58
N LEU A 91 0.07 -7.97 -4.46
CA LEU A 91 -0.51 -9.32 -4.32
C LEU A 91 -1.79 -9.50 -5.16
N ARG A 92 -2.63 -8.45 -5.24
CA ARG A 92 -3.86 -8.41 -6.04
C ARG A 92 -3.61 -8.36 -7.54
N ALA A 93 -2.37 -8.14 -7.98
CA ALA A 93 -1.99 -8.23 -9.39
C ALA A 93 -1.62 -9.67 -9.81
N ILE A 94 -1.42 -10.58 -8.85
CA ILE A 94 -0.96 -11.94 -9.11
C ILE A 94 -2.17 -12.87 -9.14
N ALA A 95 -2.42 -13.45 -10.32
CA ALA A 95 -3.54 -14.38 -10.51
C ALA A 95 -3.42 -15.63 -9.63
N GLN A 96 -2.21 -16.17 -9.47
CA GLN A 96 -1.92 -17.30 -8.60
C GLN A 96 -0.50 -17.22 -8.06
N LEU A 97 -0.36 -17.43 -6.75
CA LEU A 97 0.90 -17.55 -6.04
C LEU A 97 0.82 -18.76 -5.10
N VAL A 98 1.79 -19.65 -5.18
CA VAL A 98 1.91 -20.81 -4.29
C VAL A 98 3.11 -20.59 -3.38
N ALA A 99 2.86 -20.64 -2.08
CA ALA A 99 3.84 -20.40 -1.05
C ALA A 99 3.93 -21.60 -0.11
N ALA A 100 5.13 -21.85 0.40
CA ALA A 100 5.43 -22.92 1.33
C ALA A 100 6.32 -22.40 2.47
N GLU A 101 5.88 -22.59 3.71
CA GLU A 101 6.70 -22.32 4.90
C GLU A 101 7.14 -23.64 5.53
N ARG A 102 8.41 -23.71 5.94
CA ARG A 102 8.93 -24.89 6.62
C ARG A 102 8.51 -24.88 8.09
N ARG A 103 7.87 -25.96 8.54
CA ARG A 103 7.53 -26.17 9.95
C ARG A 103 8.72 -26.68 10.77
N GLU A 104 8.63 -26.50 12.09
CA GLU A 104 9.64 -26.96 13.05
C GLU A 104 9.86 -28.48 13.00
N ASP A 105 8.80 -29.26 12.81
CA ASP A 105 8.85 -30.72 12.65
C ASP A 105 9.48 -31.15 11.31
N GLY A 106 9.73 -30.20 10.41
CA GLY A 106 10.33 -30.39 9.10
C GLY A 106 9.36 -30.73 7.97
N GLY A 107 8.05 -30.66 8.23
CA GLY A 107 7.02 -30.59 7.20
C GLY A 107 6.91 -29.19 6.59
N TRP A 108 5.88 -29.00 5.77
CA TRP A 108 5.55 -27.74 5.11
C TRP A 108 4.11 -27.34 5.35
N ASP A 109 3.89 -26.07 5.63
CA ASP A 109 2.59 -25.41 5.46
C ASP A 109 2.54 -24.80 4.07
N LEU A 110 1.45 -25.05 3.35
CA LEU A 110 1.26 -24.70 1.95
C LEU A 110 0.05 -23.77 1.81
N ALA A 111 0.18 -22.75 0.98
CA ALA A 111 -0.91 -21.84 0.65
C ALA A 111 -0.95 -21.56 -0.85
N VAL A 112 -2.16 -21.58 -1.41
CA VAL A 112 -2.46 -21.08 -2.75
C VAL A 112 -3.21 -19.76 -2.58
N VAL A 113 -2.60 -18.68 -3.05
CA VAL A 113 -3.15 -17.33 -3.02
C VAL A 113 -3.57 -16.93 -4.44
N ARG A 114 -4.78 -16.41 -4.61
CA ARG A 114 -5.28 -15.90 -5.89
C ARG A 114 -5.81 -14.49 -5.71
N TRP A 115 -5.29 -13.54 -6.49
CA TRP A 115 -5.72 -12.13 -6.44
C TRP A 115 -5.72 -11.53 -5.01
N GLY A 116 -4.73 -11.90 -4.19
CA GLY A 116 -4.60 -11.44 -2.80
C GLY A 116 -5.52 -12.10 -1.78
N ARG A 117 -6.15 -13.24 -2.11
CA ARG A 117 -6.98 -14.05 -1.21
C ARG A 117 -6.45 -15.47 -1.06
N LEU A 118 -6.69 -16.10 0.08
CA LEU A 118 -6.37 -17.50 0.30
C LEU A 118 -7.40 -18.37 -0.43
N ALA A 119 -6.95 -19.08 -1.48
CA ALA A 119 -7.81 -19.97 -2.28
C ALA A 119 -7.74 -21.43 -1.81
N ALA A 120 -6.62 -21.85 -1.23
CA ALA A 120 -6.47 -23.14 -0.56
C ALA A 120 -5.29 -23.11 0.43
N ALA A 121 -5.35 -23.98 1.43
CA ALA A 121 -4.25 -24.25 2.33
C ALA A 121 -4.14 -25.76 2.60
N GLY A 122 -2.93 -26.23 2.88
CA GLY A 122 -2.68 -27.63 3.21
C GLY A 122 -1.31 -27.83 3.81
N THR A 123 -0.93 -29.08 4.06
CA THR A 123 0.38 -29.40 4.63
C THR A 123 1.03 -30.56 3.89
N SER A 124 2.37 -30.62 3.94
CA SER A 124 3.14 -31.78 3.50
C SER A 124 3.99 -32.30 4.66
N PRO A 125 3.89 -33.60 5.01
CA PRO A 125 4.71 -34.18 6.06
C PRO A 125 6.22 -34.11 5.78
N ARG A 126 7.02 -34.20 6.84
CA ARG A 126 8.48 -34.32 6.74
C ARG A 126 8.86 -35.54 5.91
N GLY A 127 9.82 -35.37 5.00
CA GLY A 127 10.39 -36.46 4.20
C GLY A 127 9.57 -36.81 2.96
N THR A 128 8.41 -36.19 2.77
CA THR A 128 7.60 -36.29 1.55
C THR A 128 7.90 -35.11 0.63
N ASP A 129 7.95 -35.37 -0.67
CA ASP A 129 7.99 -34.31 -1.67
C ASP A 129 6.69 -33.48 -1.58
N PRO A 130 6.75 -32.15 -1.35
CA PRO A 130 5.56 -31.32 -1.27
C PRO A 130 4.87 -31.10 -2.62
N ARG A 131 5.49 -31.45 -3.76
CA ARG A 131 4.93 -31.21 -5.11
C ARG A 131 3.55 -31.83 -5.34
N PRO A 132 3.30 -33.13 -5.05
CA PRO A 132 1.97 -33.71 -5.24
C PRO A 132 0.89 -33.05 -4.36
N ALA A 133 1.24 -32.59 -3.15
CA ALA A 133 0.31 -31.87 -2.29
C ALA A 133 -0.01 -30.48 -2.85
N ILE A 134 0.99 -29.77 -3.40
CA ILE A 134 0.80 -28.50 -4.11
C ILE A 134 -0.13 -28.69 -5.31
N ASP A 135 0.13 -29.69 -6.15
CA ASP A 135 -0.67 -29.94 -7.36
C ASP A 135 -2.13 -30.24 -7.01
N ALA A 136 -2.36 -31.05 -5.97
CA ALA A 136 -3.70 -31.32 -5.45
C ALA A 136 -4.38 -30.03 -4.93
N LEU A 137 -3.67 -29.20 -4.15
CA LEU A 137 -4.20 -27.93 -3.65
C LEU A 137 -4.58 -26.98 -4.79
N VAL A 138 -3.75 -26.86 -5.83
CA VAL A 138 -4.04 -26.00 -6.99
C VAL A 138 -5.28 -26.48 -7.75
N GLN A 139 -5.47 -27.79 -7.89
CA GLN A 139 -6.64 -28.38 -8.54
C GLN A 139 -7.94 -28.20 -7.75
N THR A 140 -7.87 -28.21 -6.42
CA THR A 140 -9.05 -28.06 -5.55
C THR A 140 -9.25 -26.64 -5.03
N ALA A 141 -8.34 -25.70 -5.33
CA ALA A 141 -8.40 -24.34 -4.83
C ALA A 141 -9.64 -23.59 -5.32
N GLU A 142 -10.22 -22.79 -4.43
CA GLU A 142 -11.38 -21.96 -4.70
C GLU A 142 -11.15 -21.08 -5.94
N PHE A 143 -12.17 -20.95 -6.77
CA PHE A 143 -12.17 -19.95 -7.82
C PHE A 143 -12.29 -18.55 -7.20
N VAL A 144 -11.28 -17.71 -7.43
CA VAL A 144 -11.29 -16.31 -7.04
C VAL A 144 -11.32 -15.46 -8.30
N ALA A 145 -12.36 -14.64 -8.45
CA ALA A 145 -12.45 -13.69 -9.56
C ALA A 145 -11.29 -12.67 -9.50
N PRO A 146 -10.83 -12.14 -10.64
CA PRO A 146 -9.85 -11.06 -10.66
C PRO A 146 -10.26 -9.90 -9.75
N TYR A 147 -9.27 -9.31 -9.07
CA TYR A 147 -9.53 -8.21 -8.15
C TYR A 147 -10.14 -7.00 -8.87
N ASP A 148 -11.29 -6.54 -8.39
CA ASP A 148 -11.94 -5.31 -8.83
C ASP A 148 -11.98 -4.30 -7.67
N PRO A 149 -11.28 -3.16 -7.78
CA PRO A 149 -11.29 -2.12 -6.74
C PRO A 149 -12.65 -1.44 -6.56
N LEU A 150 -13.57 -1.57 -7.53
CA LEU A 150 -14.94 -1.03 -7.45
C LEU A 150 -15.97 -2.10 -7.08
N GLY A 151 -15.56 -3.37 -6.99
CA GLY A 151 -16.41 -4.50 -6.66
C GLY A 151 -16.64 -4.66 -5.15
N PRO A 152 -17.55 -5.58 -4.74
CA PRO A 152 -17.71 -5.94 -3.34
C PRO A 152 -16.37 -6.42 -2.77
N VAL A 153 -15.98 -5.77 -1.67
CA VAL A 153 -14.60 -5.75 -1.17
C VAL A 153 -14.14 -7.15 -0.75
N THR A 154 -13.03 -7.59 -1.34
CA THR A 154 -12.15 -8.59 -0.72
C THR A 154 -11.58 -8.01 0.58
N SER A 155 -11.64 -8.72 1.70
CA SER A 155 -11.11 -8.20 2.97
C SER A 155 -9.64 -7.76 2.82
N ASP A 156 -9.41 -6.47 3.04
CA ASP A 156 -8.07 -5.89 3.05
C ASP A 156 -7.19 -6.55 4.13
N GLU A 157 -7.82 -6.95 5.24
CA GLU A 157 -7.19 -7.61 6.39
C GLU A 157 -6.67 -9.01 6.04
N GLU A 158 -7.39 -9.76 5.18
CA GLU A 158 -6.92 -11.05 4.67
C GLU A 158 -5.65 -10.86 3.82
N THR A 159 -5.66 -9.91 2.88
CA THR A 159 -4.49 -9.62 2.04
C THR A 159 -3.31 -9.15 2.87
N ASP A 160 -3.53 -8.34 3.91
CA ASP A 160 -2.48 -7.90 4.83
C ASP A 160 -1.88 -9.08 5.62
N THR A 161 -2.72 -9.99 6.11
CA THR A 161 -2.27 -11.19 6.85
C THR A 161 -1.39 -12.08 5.97
N LEU A 162 -1.83 -12.31 4.72
CA LEU A 162 -1.05 -13.04 3.73
C LEU A 162 0.26 -12.33 3.41
N HIS A 163 0.25 -11.01 3.23
CA HIS A 163 1.46 -10.22 3.00
C HIS A 163 2.48 -10.37 4.12
N VAL A 164 2.03 -10.27 5.38
CA VAL A 164 2.88 -10.43 6.57
C VAL A 164 3.50 -11.81 6.61
N TRP A 165 2.69 -12.85 6.41
CA TRP A 165 3.18 -14.24 6.39
C TRP A 165 4.20 -14.46 5.26
N LEU A 166 3.84 -14.11 4.02
CA LEU A 166 4.71 -14.25 2.84
C LEU A 166 6.04 -13.49 2.99
N SER A 167 6.05 -12.37 3.72
CA SER A 167 7.23 -11.52 3.94
C SER A 167 8.01 -11.88 5.21
N GLY A 168 7.56 -12.88 5.99
CA GLY A 168 8.15 -13.25 7.29
C GLY A 168 9.53 -13.92 7.22
N GLY A 169 10.08 -14.17 6.04
CA GLY A 169 11.43 -14.72 5.82
C GLY A 169 11.53 -16.26 5.86
N GLY A 170 10.55 -16.95 6.44
CA GLY A 170 10.45 -18.42 6.45
C GLY A 170 9.80 -19.03 5.20
N VAL A 171 9.11 -18.19 4.41
CA VAL A 171 8.30 -18.61 3.26
C VAL A 171 9.14 -18.70 1.99
N ARG A 172 8.87 -19.75 1.20
CA ARG A 172 9.40 -19.95 -0.15
C ARG A 172 8.28 -19.91 -1.17
N LEU A 173 8.50 -19.22 -2.29
CA LEU A 173 7.57 -19.23 -3.41
C LEU A 173 7.84 -20.45 -4.28
N ALA A 174 6.85 -21.34 -4.41
CA ALA A 174 6.92 -22.51 -5.27
C ALA A 174 6.47 -22.19 -6.71
N GLU A 175 5.52 -21.28 -6.86
CA GLU A 175 4.97 -20.83 -8.13
C GLU A 175 4.44 -19.40 -8.00
N ALA A 176 4.56 -18.59 -9.06
CA ALA A 176 3.86 -17.32 -9.17
C ALA A 176 3.56 -17.03 -10.65
N SER A 177 2.32 -16.63 -10.95
CA SER A 177 1.91 -16.31 -12.32
C SER A 177 2.45 -14.97 -12.83
N ALA A 178 2.94 -14.13 -11.93
CA ALA A 178 3.61 -12.87 -12.22
C ALA A 178 4.68 -12.59 -11.15
N ALA A 179 5.60 -11.67 -11.45
CA ALA A 179 6.59 -11.24 -10.47
C ALA A 179 5.91 -10.53 -9.30
N TRP A 180 6.21 -10.98 -8.08
CA TRP A 180 5.87 -10.24 -6.87
C TRP A 180 7.00 -9.26 -6.56
N SER A 181 6.76 -7.98 -6.84
CA SER A 181 7.78 -6.94 -6.75
C SER A 181 7.21 -5.62 -6.23
N ALA A 182 8.07 -4.77 -5.67
CA ALA A 182 7.74 -3.41 -5.26
C ALA A 182 8.81 -2.42 -5.76
N PRO A 183 8.46 -1.14 -5.98
CA PRO A 183 9.45 -0.11 -6.33
C PRO A 183 10.51 0.06 -5.23
N VAL A 184 11.79 0.10 -5.62
CA VAL A 184 12.93 0.23 -4.68
C VAL A 184 12.83 1.48 -3.82
N ASP A 185 12.41 2.60 -4.42
CA ASP A 185 12.22 3.87 -3.72
C ASP A 185 10.75 4.21 -3.47
N GLY A 186 9.90 3.18 -3.42
CA GLY A 186 8.46 3.32 -3.19
C GLY A 186 8.09 3.77 -1.78
N ALA A 187 6.78 3.76 -1.50
CA ALA A 187 6.22 4.23 -0.23
C ALA A 187 6.77 3.49 1.00
N GLU A 188 7.04 2.18 0.89
CA GLU A 188 7.59 1.39 2.01
C GLU A 188 9.02 1.81 2.37
N ALA A 189 9.90 1.96 1.37
CA ALA A 189 11.25 2.46 1.59
C ALA A 189 11.24 3.90 2.16
N ALA A 190 10.35 4.75 1.63
CA ALA A 190 10.11 6.08 2.18
C ALA A 190 9.66 6.05 3.65
N ARG A 191 8.72 5.16 4.00
CA ARG A 191 8.20 4.98 5.36
C ARG A 191 9.29 4.60 6.34
N VAL A 192 10.13 3.62 6.00
CA VAL A 192 11.25 3.17 6.85
C VAL A 192 12.24 4.32 7.08
N ARG A 193 12.70 4.97 5.99
CA ARG A 193 13.64 6.11 6.08
C ARG A 193 13.07 7.30 6.84
N TRP A 194 11.77 7.56 6.72
CA TRP A 194 11.09 8.60 7.47
C TRP A 194 11.07 8.29 8.97
N ALA A 195 10.66 7.07 9.34
CA ALA A 195 10.60 6.62 10.73
C ALA A 195 11.97 6.67 11.43
N GLU A 196 13.05 6.27 10.76
CA GLU A 196 14.42 6.36 11.29
C GLU A 196 14.82 7.80 11.63
N ARG A 197 14.38 8.78 10.84
CA ARG A 197 14.69 10.20 11.04
C ARG A 197 13.81 10.87 12.09
N THR A 198 12.60 10.38 12.32
CA THR A 198 11.61 11.00 13.20
C THR A 198 11.47 10.31 14.56
N ARG A 199 12.27 9.26 14.84
CA ARG A 199 12.29 8.62 16.16
C ARG A 199 12.59 9.67 17.24
N PRO A 200 11.76 9.79 18.29
CA PRO A 200 12.11 10.62 19.43
C PRO A 200 13.39 10.07 20.07
N VAL A 201 14.34 10.97 20.36
CA VAL A 201 15.54 10.70 21.15
C VAL A 201 15.14 10.48 22.60
#